data_AF-A0A6M0GE60-F1
#
_entry.id   AF-A0A6M0GE60-F1
#
_cell.length_a   1.000
_cell.length_b   1.000
_cell.length_c   1.000
_cell.angle_alpha   90.00
_cell.angle_beta   90.00
_cell.angle_gamma   90.00
#
_symmetry.space_group_name_H-M   'P 1'
#
loop_
_entity.id
_entity.type
_entity.pdbx_description
1 polymer ?
#
loop_
_entity_poly.entity_id
_entity_poly.type
_entity_poly.pdbx_seq_one_letter_code
_entity_poly.pdbx_strand_id
1 'polypeptide(L)'
;MGPNGKFSATNPQDSQLLAIQPGVLFDNNRAANYGEIKSFADLDVPAGQTLSLQGGVVEVSGSLTAPGGRVEVLGSQVGLLGNGAIDVSAETGGEIILKAEGNIEVQSTLNSSSLSFFNDAGAGGEITLKAGGDTKSGIHKHAIPHPVETLHATSQSKFRDCLKTGVTKPDLV
;
A
#
# COMPACT_ATOMS: atom_id res chain seq x y z
N MET A 1 15.93 32.08 -38.10
CA MET A 1 16.81 30.91 -37.91
C MET A 1 17.73 30.83 -39.12
N GLY A 2 19.05 30.91 -38.92
CA GLY A 2 20.02 31.01 -40.04
C GLY A 2 20.48 29.63 -40.54
N PRO A 3 20.81 29.45 -41.83
CA PRO A 3 20.85 28.14 -42.49
C PRO A 3 22.11 27.30 -42.25
N ASN A 4 23.10 27.80 -41.49
CA ASN A 4 24.39 27.15 -41.33
C ASN A 4 24.82 27.16 -39.86
N GLY A 5 24.09 26.45 -39.00
CA GLY A 5 24.37 26.32 -37.56
C GLY A 5 25.78 25.77 -37.28
N LYS A 6 26.78 26.66 -37.33
CA LYS A 6 28.14 26.44 -36.85
C LYS A 6 28.22 26.99 -35.44
N PHE A 7 28.22 26.09 -34.46
CA PHE A 7 28.71 26.42 -33.14
C PHE A 7 30.24 26.47 -33.21
N SER A 8 30.81 27.67 -33.11
CA SER A 8 32.26 27.86 -32.99
C SER A 8 32.55 28.28 -31.55
N ALA A 9 33.28 27.45 -30.81
CA ALA A 9 33.82 27.79 -29.51
C ALA A 9 35.29 28.18 -29.69
N THR A 10 35.63 29.44 -29.41
CA THR A 10 37.02 29.89 -29.30
C THR A 10 37.63 29.19 -28.10
N ASN A 11 38.75 28.47 -28.28
CA ASN A 11 39.44 27.75 -27.21
C ASN A 11 39.74 28.71 -26.03
N PRO A 12 39.03 28.62 -24.89
CA PRO A 12 39.32 29.47 -23.74
C PRO A 12 40.65 28.97 -23.17
N GLN A 13 41.68 29.81 -23.22
CA GLN A 13 43.01 29.44 -22.69
C GLN A 13 42.99 29.21 -21.16
N ASP A 14 41.87 29.50 -20.49
CA ASP A 14 41.55 29.15 -19.11
C ASP A 14 40.17 28.45 -19.01
N SER A 15 39.93 27.45 -19.84
CA SER A 15 38.70 26.66 -19.77
C SER A 15 38.74 25.79 -18.51
N GLN A 16 38.06 26.21 -17.44
CA GLN A 16 37.62 25.26 -16.42
C GLN A 16 36.63 24.32 -17.10
N LEU A 17 37.15 23.20 -17.60
CA LEU A 17 36.36 22.14 -18.17
C LEU A 17 35.25 21.82 -17.15
N LEU A 18 34.00 22.02 -17.54
CA LEU A 18 32.90 21.46 -16.76
C LEU A 18 33.02 19.94 -16.92
N ALA A 19 33.78 19.32 -16.03
CA ALA A 19 33.91 17.89 -15.95
C ALA A 19 32.57 17.35 -15.45
N ILE A 20 31.69 17.00 -16.38
CA ILE A 20 30.52 16.19 -16.05
C ILE A 20 31.08 14.80 -15.77
N GLN A 21 31.29 14.49 -14.49
CA GLN A 21 31.82 13.21 -14.05
C GLN A 21 30.68 12.19 -14.24
N PRO A 22 30.75 11.27 -15.23
CA PRO A 22 29.69 10.31 -15.48
C PRO A 22 29.81 9.22 -14.41
N GLY A 23 29.20 9.48 -13.26
CA GLY A 23 29.37 8.69 -12.04
C GLY A 23 28.90 9.42 -10.78
N VAL A 24 28.81 10.75 -10.80
CA VAL A 24 27.99 11.47 -9.81
C VAL A 24 26.56 11.53 -10.32
N LEU A 25 25.75 10.57 -9.87
CA LEU A 25 24.38 10.94 -9.56
C LEU A 25 24.48 12.15 -8.62
N PHE A 26 23.62 13.15 -8.78
CA PHE A 26 23.59 14.33 -7.90
C PHE A 26 23.14 13.92 -6.48
N ASP A 27 23.92 13.09 -5.78
CA ASP A 27 23.62 12.51 -4.49
C ASP A 27 23.65 13.59 -3.39
N ASN A 28 24.37 14.70 -3.61
CA ASN A 28 24.33 15.87 -2.75
C ASN A 28 22.96 16.58 -2.74
N ASN A 29 22.03 16.22 -3.62
CA ASN A 29 20.67 16.75 -3.59
C ASN A 29 19.59 15.71 -3.28
N ARG A 30 19.91 14.41 -3.21
CA ARG A 30 18.90 13.36 -2.99
C ARG A 30 18.39 13.28 -1.55
N ALA A 31 19.22 13.59 -0.56
CA ALA A 31 18.79 13.62 0.84
C ALA A 31 18.07 14.93 1.24
N ALA A 32 18.20 15.99 0.42
CA ALA A 32 17.66 17.33 0.73
C ALA A 32 16.58 17.82 -0.25
N ASN A 33 16.37 17.14 -1.40
CA ASN A 33 15.40 17.53 -2.41
C ASN A 33 14.66 16.32 -2.99
N TYR A 34 14.03 15.52 -2.13
CA TYR A 34 12.92 14.73 -2.63
C TYR A 34 11.80 15.69 -3.03
N GLY A 35 11.53 15.79 -4.34
CA GLY A 35 10.45 16.62 -4.88
C GLY A 35 9.08 16.13 -4.44
N GLU A 36 8.06 16.91 -4.78
CA GLU A 36 6.68 16.53 -4.54
C GLU A 36 6.17 15.58 -5.65
N ILE A 37 5.50 14.50 -5.25
CA ILE A 37 4.75 13.62 -6.16
C ILE A 37 3.26 13.85 -5.90
N LYS A 38 2.53 14.27 -6.93
CA LYS A 38 1.07 14.36 -6.90
C LYS A 38 0.46 13.44 -7.95
N SER A 39 -0.28 12.43 -7.52
CA SER A 39 -1.08 11.59 -8.42
C SER A 39 -2.55 11.97 -8.33
N PHE A 40 -3.11 12.47 -9.43
CA PHE A 40 -4.54 12.81 -9.53
C PHE A 40 -5.34 11.76 -10.31
N ALA A 41 -4.66 10.82 -10.96
CA ALA A 41 -5.26 9.80 -11.80
C ALA A 41 -5.13 8.41 -11.17
N ASP A 42 -5.87 7.47 -11.72
CA ASP A 42 -5.79 6.07 -11.34
C ASP A 42 -4.54 5.43 -11.95
N LEU A 43 -3.79 4.70 -11.13
CA LEU A 43 -2.59 3.98 -11.51
C LEU A 43 -2.82 2.48 -11.25
N ASP A 44 -3.07 1.75 -12.32
CA ASP A 44 -3.22 0.31 -12.27
C ASP A 44 -1.90 -0.36 -12.65
N VAL A 45 -1.38 -1.20 -11.75
CA VAL A 45 -0.30 -2.13 -12.05
C VAL A 45 -0.85 -3.56 -12.12
N PRO A 46 -0.30 -4.42 -13.01
CA PRO A 46 -0.80 -5.79 -13.12
C PRO A 46 -0.65 -6.59 -11.82
N ALA A 47 -1.43 -7.66 -11.70
CA ALA A 47 -1.48 -8.47 -10.50
C ALA A 47 -0.09 -9.01 -10.08
N GLY A 48 0.17 -9.03 -8.77
CA GLY A 48 1.43 -9.47 -8.17
C GLY A 48 2.61 -8.50 -8.35
N GLN A 49 2.41 -7.36 -9.02
CA GLN A 49 3.48 -6.37 -9.23
C GLN A 49 3.53 -5.32 -8.12
N THR A 50 4.61 -4.53 -8.13
CA THR A 50 4.84 -3.46 -7.16
C THR A 50 4.67 -2.09 -7.81
N LEU A 51 3.92 -1.21 -7.16
CA LEU A 51 3.87 0.22 -7.44
C LEU A 51 4.54 0.96 -6.27
N SER A 52 5.61 1.72 -6.55
CA SER A 52 6.33 2.48 -5.53
C SER A 52 6.39 3.96 -5.89
N LEU A 53 5.90 4.81 -4.98
CA LEU A 53 5.96 6.26 -5.06
C LEU A 53 6.87 6.77 -3.93
N GLN A 54 8.02 7.34 -4.30
CA GLN A 54 8.99 7.85 -3.33
C GLN A 54 9.33 9.31 -3.61
N GLY A 55 8.93 10.19 -2.68
CA GLY A 55 9.11 11.65 -2.80
C GLY A 55 9.27 12.30 -1.42
N GLY A 56 9.39 13.63 -1.38
CA GLY A 56 9.53 14.36 -0.12
C GLY A 56 8.15 14.56 0.48
N VAL A 57 7.24 15.01 -0.36
CA VAL A 57 5.80 14.98 -0.13
C VAL A 57 5.20 14.08 -1.20
N VAL A 58 4.40 13.09 -0.80
CA VAL A 58 3.64 12.25 -1.72
C VAL A 58 2.17 12.42 -1.43
N GLU A 59 1.43 12.96 -2.41
CA GLU A 59 0.00 13.17 -2.33
C GLU A 59 -0.69 12.37 -3.44
N VAL A 60 -1.66 11.56 -3.06
CA VAL A 60 -2.43 10.73 -3.98
C VAL A 60 -3.90 11.10 -3.80
N SER A 61 -4.51 11.51 -4.91
CA SER A 61 -5.93 11.82 -5.03
C SER A 61 -6.69 10.86 -5.96
N GLY A 62 -5.98 10.03 -6.74
CA GLY A 62 -6.55 8.94 -7.55
C GLY A 62 -6.38 7.55 -6.90
N SER A 63 -6.84 6.50 -7.57
CA SER A 63 -6.71 5.12 -7.08
C SER A 63 -5.35 4.50 -7.43
N LEU A 64 -4.75 3.76 -6.51
CA LEU A 64 -3.57 2.93 -6.75
C LEU A 64 -3.99 1.46 -6.65
N THR A 65 -3.94 0.73 -7.76
CA THR A 65 -4.40 -0.67 -7.81
C THR A 65 -3.24 -1.60 -8.13
N ALA A 66 -3.00 -2.58 -7.27
CA ALA A 66 -1.99 -3.63 -7.50
C ALA A 66 -2.49 -4.98 -6.95
N PRO A 67 -3.40 -5.69 -7.65
CA PRO A 67 -4.08 -6.87 -7.11
C PRO A 67 -3.09 -7.96 -6.66
N GLY A 68 -3.08 -8.32 -5.38
CA GLY A 68 -2.17 -9.32 -4.81
C GLY A 68 -0.69 -8.93 -4.88
N GLY A 69 -0.43 -7.68 -5.26
CA GLY A 69 0.88 -7.08 -5.38
C GLY A 69 1.18 -6.22 -4.16
N ARG A 70 2.00 -5.21 -4.39
CA ARG A 70 2.50 -4.31 -3.35
C ARG A 70 2.36 -2.86 -3.78
N VAL A 71 1.84 -2.02 -2.89
CA VAL A 71 1.86 -0.56 -3.06
C VAL A 71 2.68 0.06 -1.95
N GLU A 72 3.71 0.81 -2.33
CA GLU A 72 4.59 1.54 -1.40
C GLU A 72 4.49 3.04 -1.64
N VAL A 73 4.14 3.79 -0.60
CA VAL A 73 4.10 5.25 -0.61
C VAL A 73 5.03 5.77 0.47
N LEU A 74 6.15 6.35 0.04
CA LEU A 74 7.28 6.69 0.88
C LEU A 74 7.59 8.19 0.77
N GLY A 75 7.71 8.87 1.91
CA GLY A 75 8.24 10.25 1.90
C GLY A 75 8.49 10.87 3.26
N SER A 76 8.75 12.17 3.29
CA SER A 76 8.77 12.93 4.55
C SER A 76 7.35 13.27 4.99
N GLN A 77 6.40 13.43 4.06
CA GLN A 77 4.97 13.49 4.31
C GLN A 77 4.21 12.64 3.29
N VAL A 78 3.20 11.90 3.74
CA VAL A 78 2.38 11.04 2.87
C VAL A 78 0.91 11.38 3.09
N GLY A 79 0.20 11.66 1.98
CA GLY A 79 -1.22 11.99 1.96
C GLY A 79 -1.97 11.15 0.94
N LEU A 80 -3.00 10.43 1.38
CA LEU A 80 -4.06 9.92 0.53
C LEU A 80 -5.28 10.83 0.75
N LEU A 81 -5.42 11.83 -0.11
CA LEU A 81 -6.37 12.94 0.07
C LEU A 81 -7.53 12.83 -0.92
N GLY A 82 -8.67 13.42 -0.59
CA GLY A 82 -9.86 13.37 -1.46
C GLY A 82 -10.30 11.92 -1.75
N ASN A 83 -10.19 11.49 -3.01
CA ASN A 83 -10.53 10.13 -3.44
C ASN A 83 -9.34 9.16 -3.44
N GLY A 84 -8.17 9.58 -2.94
CA GLY A 84 -6.95 8.77 -2.93
C GLY A 84 -7.13 7.45 -2.21
N ALA A 85 -7.20 6.35 -2.95
CA ALA A 85 -7.44 5.02 -2.40
C ALA A 85 -6.33 4.05 -2.84
N ILE A 86 -6.09 3.02 -2.04
CA ILE A 86 -5.18 1.93 -2.40
C ILE A 86 -5.95 0.62 -2.30
N ASP A 87 -5.95 -0.16 -3.38
CA ASP A 87 -6.51 -1.50 -3.40
C ASP A 87 -5.51 -2.53 -3.93
N VAL A 88 -5.14 -3.47 -3.07
CA VAL A 88 -4.26 -4.59 -3.39
C VAL A 88 -4.95 -5.94 -3.19
N SER A 89 -6.28 -5.94 -3.07
CA SER A 89 -7.07 -7.14 -2.79
C SER A 89 -6.92 -8.20 -3.88
N ALA A 90 -6.75 -9.46 -3.47
CA ALA A 90 -6.65 -10.62 -4.35
C ALA A 90 -6.91 -11.90 -3.56
N GLU A 91 -6.77 -13.08 -4.18
CA GLU A 91 -6.96 -14.36 -3.49
C GLU A 91 -6.08 -14.49 -2.23
N THR A 92 -4.83 -14.06 -2.31
CA THR A 92 -3.87 -14.12 -1.19
C THR A 92 -3.76 -12.82 -0.39
N GLY A 93 -4.56 -11.79 -0.72
CA GLY A 93 -4.29 -10.43 -0.27
C GLY A 93 -3.02 -9.85 -0.89
N GLY A 94 -2.80 -8.55 -0.67
CA GLY A 94 -1.59 -7.85 -1.10
C GLY A 94 -0.94 -7.11 0.06
N GLU A 95 -0.02 -6.22 -0.25
CA GLU A 95 0.69 -5.44 0.77
C GLU A 95 0.62 -3.95 0.50
N ILE A 96 0.24 -3.20 1.51
CA ILE A 96 0.20 -1.73 1.49
C ILE A 96 1.22 -1.23 2.50
N ILE A 97 2.19 -0.44 2.05
CA ILE A 97 3.17 0.24 2.90
C ILE A 97 3.04 1.75 2.72
N LEU A 98 2.67 2.45 3.79
CA LEU A 98 2.79 3.90 3.89
C LEU A 98 3.87 4.22 4.92
N LYS A 99 4.92 4.91 4.49
CA LYS A 99 6.00 5.33 5.39
C LYS A 99 6.27 6.82 5.23
N ALA A 100 6.11 7.55 6.33
CA ALA A 100 6.48 8.95 6.43
C ALA A 100 7.52 9.18 7.52
N GLU A 101 8.49 10.05 7.28
CA GLU A 101 9.35 10.58 8.36
C GLU A 101 8.56 11.53 9.28
N GLY A 102 7.61 12.26 8.72
CA GLY A 102 6.64 13.09 9.43
C GLY A 102 5.27 12.42 9.48
N ASN A 103 4.25 13.11 9.01
CA ASN A 103 2.85 12.69 9.13
C ASN A 103 2.40 11.80 7.99
N ILE A 104 1.47 10.90 8.31
CA ILE A 104 0.63 10.20 7.33
C ILE A 104 -0.81 10.67 7.50
N GLU A 105 -1.42 11.13 6.40
CA GLU A 105 -2.84 11.45 6.34
C GLU A 105 -3.54 10.53 5.34
N VAL A 106 -4.57 9.84 5.78
CA VAL A 106 -5.40 8.97 4.95
C VAL A 106 -6.86 9.37 5.13
N GLN A 107 -7.44 9.99 4.10
CA GLN A 107 -8.83 10.47 4.11
C GLN A 107 -9.81 9.45 3.50
N SER A 108 -9.31 8.46 2.77
CA SER A 108 -10.10 7.43 2.09
C SER A 108 -9.61 6.02 2.45
N THR A 109 -9.75 5.03 1.58
CA THR A 109 -9.67 3.60 1.91
C THR A 109 -8.31 2.98 1.58
N LEU A 110 -7.84 2.11 2.48
CA LEU A 110 -6.77 1.16 2.25
C LEU A 110 -7.39 -0.24 2.25
N ASN A 111 -7.34 -0.94 1.12
CA ASN A 111 -7.95 -2.26 0.97
C ASN A 111 -6.89 -3.31 0.64
N SER A 112 -6.74 -4.27 1.55
CA SER A 112 -5.82 -5.40 1.40
C SER A 112 -6.52 -6.70 1.80
N SER A 113 -7.67 -6.95 1.18
CA SER A 113 -8.51 -8.11 1.50
C SER A 113 -8.06 -9.37 0.76
N SER A 114 -8.28 -10.54 1.38
CA SER A 114 -8.10 -11.85 0.75
C SER A 114 -9.43 -12.58 0.61
N LEU A 115 -9.57 -13.42 -0.41
CA LEU A 115 -10.69 -14.36 -0.51
C LEU A 115 -10.38 -15.62 0.29
N SER A 116 -11.35 -16.12 1.06
CA SER A 116 -11.24 -17.44 1.70
C SER A 116 -12.42 -18.34 1.35
N PHE A 117 -12.14 -19.65 1.30
CA PHE A 117 -13.14 -20.70 1.15
C PHE A 117 -13.28 -21.48 2.46
N PHE A 118 -14.35 -22.28 2.60
CA PHE A 118 -14.73 -22.99 3.83
C PHE A 118 -13.55 -23.49 4.69
N ASN A 119 -13.55 -23.10 5.96
CA ASN A 119 -12.55 -23.44 6.98
C ASN A 119 -11.11 -22.97 6.70
N ASP A 120 -10.91 -22.07 5.73
CA ASP A 120 -9.66 -21.34 5.54
C ASP A 120 -9.84 -19.89 6.06
N ALA A 121 -8.85 -19.40 6.82
CA ALA A 121 -8.81 -18.02 7.26
C ALA A 121 -8.38 -17.06 6.14
N GLY A 122 -7.87 -17.60 5.02
CA GLY A 122 -7.18 -16.82 3.99
C GLY A 122 -5.80 -16.39 4.45
N ALA A 123 -4.95 -15.96 3.52
CA ALA A 123 -3.63 -15.42 3.86
C ALA A 123 -3.72 -14.04 4.53
N GLY A 124 -4.80 -13.28 4.25
CA GLY A 124 -4.92 -11.88 4.62
C GLY A 124 -3.94 -11.00 3.84
N GLY A 125 -4.26 -9.72 3.69
CA GLY A 125 -3.31 -8.74 3.21
C GLY A 125 -2.71 -7.92 4.35
N GLU A 126 -1.48 -7.44 4.17
CA GLU A 126 -0.79 -6.61 5.15
C GLU A 126 -0.99 -5.12 4.84
N ILE A 127 -1.25 -4.33 5.89
CA ILE A 127 -1.28 -2.87 5.80
C ILE A 127 -0.37 -2.31 6.89
N THR A 128 0.75 -1.73 6.47
CA THR A 128 1.75 -1.13 7.35
C THR A 128 1.74 0.39 7.19
N LEU A 129 1.47 1.10 8.29
CA LEU A 129 1.59 2.55 8.38
C LEU A 129 2.68 2.91 9.38
N LYS A 130 3.74 3.58 8.92
CA LYS A 130 4.84 4.03 9.76
C LYS A 130 5.09 5.51 9.57
N ALA A 131 4.58 6.31 10.50
CA ALA A 131 4.86 7.74 10.61
C ALA A 131 5.95 7.98 11.67
N GLY A 132 6.82 8.97 11.46
CA GLY A 132 7.62 9.54 12.54
C GLY A 132 6.88 10.63 13.32
N GLY A 133 5.80 11.18 12.74
CA GLY A 133 4.83 12.07 13.38
C GLY A 133 3.46 11.41 13.57
N ASP A 134 2.40 12.14 13.25
CA ASP A 134 1.01 11.70 13.46
C ASP A 134 0.51 10.79 12.33
N THR A 135 -0.43 9.90 12.69
CA THR A 135 -1.27 9.18 11.72
C THR A 135 -2.70 9.68 11.84
N LYS A 136 -3.17 10.43 10.84
CA LYS A 136 -4.57 10.85 10.74
C LYS A 136 -5.29 9.92 9.77
N SER A 137 -6.32 9.26 10.26
CA SER A 137 -7.15 8.37 9.47
C SER A 137 -8.59 8.87 9.56
N GLY A 138 -9.15 9.28 8.42
CA GLY A 138 -10.59 9.53 8.24
C GLY A 138 -11.41 8.25 8.10
N ILE A 139 -10.75 7.09 8.15
CA ILE A 139 -11.39 5.79 8.03
C ILE A 139 -12.16 5.51 9.32
N HIS A 140 -13.47 5.26 9.20
CA HIS A 140 -14.28 4.78 10.30
C HIS A 140 -13.70 3.46 10.80
N LYS A 141 -12.97 3.49 11.94
CA LYS A 141 -12.60 2.28 12.67
C LYS A 141 -13.88 1.66 13.21
N HIS A 142 -14.46 0.70 12.50
CA HIS A 142 -15.50 -0.13 13.06
C HIS A 142 -14.85 -1.13 14.02
N ALA A 143 -14.56 -0.67 15.24
CA ALA A 143 -14.29 -1.58 16.35
C ALA A 143 -15.63 -2.24 16.69
N ILE A 144 -15.79 -3.52 16.36
CA ILE A 144 -16.81 -4.34 17.02
C ILE A 144 -16.22 -4.70 18.37
N PRO A 145 -16.67 -4.11 19.50
CA PRO A 145 -16.31 -4.64 20.80
C PRO A 145 -16.94 -6.03 20.92
N HIS A 146 -16.15 -7.09 20.79
CA HIS A 146 -16.55 -8.38 21.31
C HIS A 146 -16.56 -8.26 22.84
N PRO A 147 -17.69 -8.45 23.53
CA PRO A 147 -17.66 -8.64 24.97
C PRO A 147 -16.80 -9.88 25.24
N VAL A 148 -15.78 -9.70 26.08
CA VAL A 148 -14.96 -10.79 26.59
C VAL A 148 -15.84 -11.62 27.51
N GLU A 149 -16.60 -12.57 26.97
CA GLU A 149 -17.06 -13.69 27.77
C GLU A 149 -15.87 -14.62 27.97
N THR A 150 -15.24 -14.48 29.13
CA THR A 150 -14.31 -15.47 29.67
C THR A 150 -15.05 -16.79 29.80
N LEU A 151 -14.99 -17.64 28.77
CA LEU A 151 -15.41 -19.03 28.85
C LEU A 151 -14.49 -19.74 29.83
N HIS A 152 -14.90 -19.81 31.10
CA HIS A 152 -14.46 -20.87 32.01
C HIS A 152 -14.91 -22.19 31.40
N ALA A 153 -14.04 -22.84 30.63
CA ALA A 153 -14.23 -24.23 30.26
C ALA A 153 -14.07 -25.07 31.52
N THR A 154 -15.17 -25.26 32.26
CA THR A 154 -15.29 -26.36 33.22
C THR A 154 -16.31 -27.34 32.69
N SER A 155 -15.88 -28.59 32.60
CA SER A 155 -16.68 -29.81 32.43
C SER A 155 -16.93 -30.30 31.00
N GLN A 156 -16.30 -31.44 30.73
CA GLN A 156 -16.67 -32.41 29.70
C GLN A 156 -18.17 -32.73 29.73
N SER A 157 -18.99 -32.09 28.89
CA SER A 157 -20.32 -32.61 28.52
C SER A 157 -20.93 -31.77 27.41
N LYS A 158 -20.71 -32.12 26.14
CA LYS A 158 -21.63 -31.83 25.01
C LYS A 158 -21.21 -32.38 23.63
N PHE A 159 -20.35 -33.40 23.57
CA PHE A 159 -20.06 -34.14 22.33
C PHE A 159 -21.10 -35.21 21.96
N ARG A 160 -22.33 -35.15 22.50
CA ARG A 160 -23.36 -36.19 22.26
C ARG A 160 -24.63 -35.77 21.51
N ASP A 161 -24.78 -34.51 21.11
CA ASP A 161 -26.03 -34.03 20.49
C ASP A 161 -25.96 -33.64 19.00
N CYS A 162 -24.87 -33.95 18.31
CA CYS A 162 -24.80 -33.85 16.83
C CYS A 162 -24.80 -35.23 16.14
N LEU A 163 -25.57 -36.19 16.66
CA LEU A 163 -25.74 -37.51 16.02
C LEU A 163 -27.12 -38.16 16.26
N LYS A 164 -28.18 -37.38 16.48
CA LYS A 164 -29.54 -37.91 16.76
C LYS A 164 -30.68 -37.22 16.00
N THR A 165 -30.48 -36.85 14.74
CA THR A 165 -31.60 -36.51 13.85
C THR A 165 -31.41 -37.10 12.46
N GLY A 166 -32.03 -38.28 12.24
CA GLY A 166 -32.62 -38.61 10.94
C GLY A 166 -31.92 -39.62 10.05
N VAL A 167 -32.02 -40.92 10.35
CA VAL A 167 -32.33 -41.95 9.33
C VAL A 167 -33.20 -43.04 9.99
N THR A 168 -34.53 -42.92 9.89
CA THR A 168 -35.44 -44.05 10.09
C THR A 168 -35.70 -44.74 8.75
N LYS A 169 -35.50 -46.06 8.75
CA LYS A 169 -35.75 -47.03 7.68
C LYS A 169 -37.20 -46.96 7.15
N PRO A 170 -37.46 -47.27 5.86
CA PRO A 170 -38.81 -47.61 5.42
C PRO A 170 -39.16 -49.05 5.85
N ASP A 171 -40.28 -49.22 6.55
CA ASP A 171 -40.85 -50.53 6.86
C ASP A 171 -41.52 -51.12 5.61
N LEU A 172 -41.16 -52.37 5.32
CA LEU A 172 -41.83 -53.28 4.38
C LEU A 172 -42.95 -54.00 5.12
N VAL A 173 -44.19 -53.85 4.68
CA VAL A 173 -45.25 -54.89 4.70
C VAL A 173 -46.03 -54.80 3.40
#